data_AF-A0A7S0HIJ6-F1
#
_entry.id   AF-A0A7S0HIJ6-F1
#
_cell.length_a   1.000
_cell.length_b   1.000
_cell.length_c   1.000
_cell.angle_alpha   90.00
_cell.angle_beta   90.00
_cell.angle_gamma   90.00
#
_symmetry.space_group_name_H-M   'P 1'
#
loop_
_entity.id
_entity.type
_entity.pdbx_description
1 polymer ?
#
loop_
_entity_poly.entity_id
_entity_poly.type
_entity_poly.pdbx_seq_one_letter_code
_entity_poly.pdbx_strand_id
1 'polypeptide(L)'
;AAHDWKLSDLAKKKNSQRPFIAKLCSKLGGDVHFQMAKMYENGIFSADGNGDLESAFFHLSCAAKMGYAKANVILAKLYSGIARDVLRDYKMEEDVGKAFEHWLEAAKEKEHTAMHMVAQFYEGA
;
A
#
# COMPACT_ATOMS: atom_id res chain seq x y z
N ALA A 1 -10.58 25.14 40.14
CA ALA A 1 -9.32 25.57 39.48
C ALA A 1 -8.34 24.41 39.23
N ALA A 2 -8.06 23.51 40.19
CA ALA A 2 -7.01 22.47 40.05
C ALA A 2 -7.29 21.30 39.08
N HIS A 3 -8.50 21.18 38.52
CA HIS A 3 -8.90 20.08 37.64
C HIS A 3 -8.80 20.43 36.14
N ASP A 4 -8.74 21.72 35.82
CA ASP A 4 -8.90 22.25 34.46
C ASP A 4 -7.63 22.09 33.62
N TRP A 5 -6.46 22.32 34.23
CA TRP A 5 -5.17 22.14 33.56
C TRP A 5 -4.89 20.66 33.20
N LYS A 6 -5.28 19.71 34.06
CA LYS A 6 -5.14 18.27 33.80
C LYS A 6 -6.00 17.82 32.61
N LEU A 7 -7.22 18.33 32.49
CA LEU A 7 -8.08 18.08 31.33
C LEU A 7 -7.48 18.68 30.06
N SER A 8 -6.89 19.86 30.15
CA SER A 8 -6.20 20.52 29.02
C SER A 8 -4.98 19.71 28.52
N ASP A 9 -4.18 19.12 29.43
CA ASP A 9 -3.00 18.33 29.06
C ASP A 9 -3.37 16.94 28.55
N LEU A 10 -4.43 16.33 29.09
CA LEU A 10 -5.03 15.11 28.54
C LEU A 10 -5.56 15.33 27.12
N ALA A 11 -6.20 16.48 26.86
CA ALA A 11 -6.69 16.83 25.53
C ALA A 11 -5.54 17.03 24.54
N LYS A 12 -4.47 17.73 24.92
CA LYS A 12 -3.25 17.89 24.10
C LYS A 12 -2.61 16.54 23.80
N LYS A 13 -2.47 15.66 24.80
CA LYS A 13 -1.91 14.32 24.64
C LYS A 13 -2.75 13.45 23.69
N LYS A 14 -4.08 13.47 23.83
CA LYS A 14 -5.00 12.80 22.88
C LYS A 14 -4.83 13.35 21.46
N ASN A 15 -4.74 14.67 21.31
CA ASN A 15 -4.63 15.30 19.99
C ASN A 15 -3.28 14.97 19.31
N SER A 16 -2.20 14.86 20.09
CA SER A 16 -0.88 14.42 19.61
C SER A 16 -0.86 12.96 19.12
N GLN A 17 -1.67 12.08 19.72
CA GLN A 17 -1.73 10.65 19.34
C GLN A 17 -2.63 10.37 18.14
N ARG A 18 -3.61 11.24 17.84
CA ARG A 18 -4.53 11.08 16.70
C ARG A 18 -3.85 10.78 15.36
N PRO A 19 -2.80 11.51 14.91
CA PRO A 19 -2.16 11.21 13.62
C PRO A 19 -1.50 9.82 13.60
N PHE A 20 -0.93 9.38 14.73
CA PHE A 20 -0.36 8.05 14.84
C PHE A 20 -1.44 6.96 14.73
N ILE A 21 -2.55 7.11 15.47
CA ILE A 21 -3.68 6.16 15.42
C ILE A 21 -4.28 6.12 14.01
N ALA A 22 -4.48 7.27 13.37
CA ALA A 22 -4.99 7.34 12.00
C ALA A 22 -4.07 6.61 11.02
N LYS A 23 -2.75 6.80 11.11
CA LYS A 23 -1.76 6.08 10.29
C LYS A 23 -1.82 4.57 10.52
N LEU A 24 -1.98 4.14 11.77
CA LEU A 24 -2.11 2.72 12.10
C LEU A 24 -3.39 2.09 11.52
N CYS A 25 -4.54 2.76 11.68
CA CYS A 25 -5.81 2.30 11.11
C CYS A 25 -5.76 2.24 9.58
N SER A 26 -5.13 3.22 8.93
CA SER A 26 -4.91 3.20 7.48
C SER A 26 -4.10 1.99 7.07
N LYS A 27 -3.00 1.68 7.75
CA LYS A 27 -2.18 0.50 7.46
C LYS A 27 -2.96 -0.81 7.64
N LEU A 28 -3.77 -0.92 8.69
CA LEU A 28 -4.61 -2.10 8.92
C LEU A 28 -5.64 -2.28 7.80
N GLY A 29 -6.32 -1.21 7.40
CA GLY A 29 -7.23 -1.27 6.26
C GLY A 29 -6.51 -1.61 4.95
N GLY A 30 -5.29 -1.10 4.78
CA GLY A 30 -4.42 -1.46 3.65
C GLY A 30 -4.08 -2.95 3.61
N ASP A 31 -3.80 -3.58 4.75
CA ASP A 31 -3.59 -5.03 4.84
C ASP A 31 -4.86 -5.82 4.50
N VAL A 32 -6.03 -5.37 4.96
CA VAL A 32 -7.31 -5.99 4.58
C VAL A 32 -7.51 -5.95 3.06
N HIS A 33 -7.34 -4.78 2.45
CA HIS A 33 -7.43 -4.64 1.00
C HIS A 33 -6.39 -5.51 0.27
N PHE A 34 -5.18 -5.64 0.82
CA PHE A 34 -4.17 -6.52 0.26
C PHE A 34 -4.58 -8.00 0.30
N GLN A 35 -5.16 -8.48 1.41
CA GLN A 35 -5.69 -9.84 1.48
C GLN A 35 -6.87 -10.04 0.53
N MET A 36 -7.78 -9.06 0.43
CA MET A 36 -8.89 -9.11 -0.52
C MET A 36 -8.38 -9.26 -1.96
N ALA A 37 -7.32 -8.53 -2.34
CA ALA A 37 -6.72 -8.66 -3.66
C ALA A 37 -6.28 -10.11 -3.96
N LYS A 38 -5.60 -10.75 -3.01
CA LYS A 38 -5.22 -12.16 -3.14
C LYS A 38 -6.43 -13.10 -3.19
N MET A 39 -7.49 -12.81 -2.44
CA MET A 39 -8.69 -13.65 -2.43
C MET A 39 -9.44 -13.58 -3.78
N TYR A 40 -9.54 -12.38 -4.37
CA TYR A 40 -10.10 -12.19 -5.70
C TYR A 40 -9.24 -12.85 -6.79
N GLU A 41 -7.91 -12.71 -6.74
CA GLU A 41 -7.01 -13.38 -7.69
C GLU A 41 -7.16 -14.91 -7.64
N ASN A 42 -7.33 -15.48 -6.45
CA ASN A 42 -7.50 -16.92 -6.26
C ASN A 42 -8.95 -17.41 -6.48
N GLY A 43 -9.87 -16.54 -6.88
CA GLY A 43 -11.25 -16.92 -7.16
C GLY A 43 -12.07 -17.34 -5.94
N ILE A 44 -11.65 -16.98 -4.71
CA ILE A 44 -12.33 -17.38 -3.46
C ILE A 44 -13.79 -16.88 -3.42
N PHE A 45 -14.06 -15.74 -4.05
CA PHE A 45 -15.39 -15.15 -4.12
C PHE A 45 -16.20 -15.57 -5.36
N SER A 46 -15.60 -16.34 -6.27
CA SER A 46 -16.29 -16.80 -7.48
C SER A 46 -16.86 -18.20 -7.31
N ALA A 47 -18.04 -18.45 -7.88
CA ALA A 47 -18.69 -19.75 -7.84
C ALA A 47 -17.98 -20.80 -8.71
N ASP A 48 -17.28 -20.36 -9.76
CA ASP A 48 -16.54 -21.21 -10.70
C ASP A 48 -15.05 -21.37 -10.34
N GLY A 49 -14.59 -20.71 -9.27
CA GLY A 49 -13.19 -20.71 -8.83
C GLY A 49 -12.26 -19.87 -9.72
N ASN A 50 -12.77 -19.17 -10.73
CA ASN A 50 -11.97 -18.28 -11.56
C ASN A 50 -11.69 -16.97 -10.80
N GLY A 51 -10.45 -16.50 -10.91
CA GLY A 51 -10.02 -15.24 -10.31
C GLY A 51 -10.60 -14.01 -11.01
N ASP A 52 -11.02 -13.02 -10.24
CA ASP A 52 -11.36 -11.68 -10.75
C ASP A 52 -10.17 -10.75 -10.59
N LEU A 53 -9.37 -10.63 -11.65
CA LEU A 53 -8.15 -9.84 -11.64
C LEU A 53 -8.42 -8.33 -11.57
N GLU A 54 -9.56 -7.86 -12.08
CA GLU A 54 -9.93 -6.43 -12.01
C GLU A 54 -10.27 -6.04 -10.57
N SER A 55 -11.08 -6.85 -9.89
CA SER A 55 -11.35 -6.65 -8.46
C SER A 55 -10.06 -6.79 -7.63
N ALA A 56 -9.19 -7.74 -7.97
CA ALA A 56 -7.91 -7.89 -7.30
C ALA A 56 -7.02 -6.63 -7.48
N PHE A 57 -6.96 -6.06 -8.68
CA PHE A 57 -6.24 -4.82 -8.97
C PHE A 57 -6.83 -3.61 -8.26
N PHE A 58 -8.15 -3.50 -8.21
CA PHE A 58 -8.84 -2.47 -7.44
C PHE A 58 -8.45 -2.52 -5.96
N HIS A 59 -8.54 -3.69 -5.34
CA HIS A 59 -8.19 -3.86 -3.93
C HIS A 59 -6.70 -3.62 -3.67
N LEU A 60 -5.81 -4.04 -4.57
CA LEU A 60 -4.38 -3.74 -4.47
C LEU A 60 -4.12 -2.23 -4.53
N SER A 61 -4.81 -1.52 -5.41
CA SER A 61 -4.73 -0.07 -5.55
C SER A 61 -5.22 0.67 -4.29
N CYS A 62 -6.30 0.18 -3.67
CA CYS A 62 -6.75 0.68 -2.38
C CYS A 62 -5.70 0.46 -1.28
N ALA A 63 -5.09 -0.73 -1.23
CA ALA A 63 -4.04 -1.03 -0.24
C ALA A 63 -2.85 -0.08 -0.36
N ALA A 64 -2.40 0.21 -1.59
CA ALA A 64 -1.33 1.16 -1.88
C ALA A 64 -1.69 2.59 -1.43
N LYS A 65 -2.90 3.06 -1.76
CA LYS A 65 -3.42 4.38 -1.33
C LYS A 65 -3.48 4.55 0.19
N MET A 66 -3.65 3.45 0.92
CA MET A 66 -3.67 3.44 2.39
C MET A 66 -2.28 3.35 3.02
N GLY A 67 -1.20 3.35 2.21
CA GLY A 67 0.18 3.34 2.66
C GLY A 67 0.71 1.94 2.97
N TYR A 68 0.11 0.88 2.42
CA TYR A 68 0.62 -0.49 2.58
C TYR A 68 1.81 -0.73 1.64
N ALA A 69 3.02 -0.74 2.21
CA ALA A 69 4.27 -0.77 1.45
C ALA A 69 4.36 -1.93 0.44
N LYS A 70 3.93 -3.15 0.81
CA LYS A 70 3.96 -4.31 -0.11
C LYS A 70 3.06 -4.12 -1.33
N ALA A 71 1.92 -3.44 -1.18
CA ALA A 71 1.03 -3.16 -2.30
C ALA A 71 1.68 -2.18 -3.28
N ASN A 72 2.35 -1.14 -2.76
CA ASN A 72 3.15 -0.22 -3.58
C ASN A 72 4.27 -0.97 -4.33
N VAL A 73 5.01 -1.87 -3.69
CA VAL A 73 6.02 -2.70 -4.37
C VAL A 73 5.43 -3.51 -5.52
N ILE A 74 4.25 -4.12 -5.33
CA ILE A 74 3.62 -4.94 -6.36
C ILE A 74 3.12 -4.08 -7.52
N LEU A 75 2.50 -2.93 -7.25
CA LEU A 75 2.09 -1.99 -8.29
C LEU A 75 3.30 -1.45 -9.06
N ALA A 76 4.39 -1.13 -8.36
CA ALA A 76 5.61 -0.67 -9.00
C ALA A 76 6.18 -1.72 -9.96
N LYS A 77 6.24 -2.99 -9.53
CA LYS A 77 6.63 -4.11 -10.41
C LYS A 77 5.67 -4.28 -11.58
N LEU A 78 4.37 -4.18 -11.34
CA LEU A 78 3.34 -4.29 -12.38
C LEU A 78 3.50 -3.21 -13.47
N TYR A 79 3.63 -1.95 -13.09
CA TYR A 79 3.90 -0.85 -14.01
C TYR A 79 5.28 -0.92 -14.68
N SER A 80 6.23 -1.66 -14.10
CA SER A 80 7.56 -1.89 -14.70
C SER A 80 7.61 -3.12 -15.61
N GLY A 81 6.51 -3.87 -15.74
CA GLY A 81 6.51 -5.14 -16.49
C GLY A 81 7.33 -6.27 -15.83
N ILE A 82 7.70 -6.14 -14.55
CA ILE A 82 8.56 -7.10 -13.84
C ILE A 82 7.70 -8.16 -13.11
N ALA A 83 8.29 -9.34 -12.92
CA ALA A 83 7.70 -10.43 -12.14
C ALA A 83 7.31 -10.01 -10.72
N ARG A 84 6.15 -10.50 -10.26
CA ARG A 84 5.48 -10.12 -9.01
C ARG A 84 4.68 -11.28 -8.44
N ASP A 85 4.34 -11.19 -7.16
CA ASP A 85 3.71 -12.30 -6.43
C ASP A 85 2.18 -12.33 -6.54
N VAL A 86 1.56 -11.17 -6.71
CA VAL A 86 0.11 -10.94 -6.80
C VAL A 86 -0.20 -10.28 -8.14
N LEU A 87 -1.34 -10.62 -8.73
CA LEU A 87 -1.77 -10.25 -10.07
C LEU A 87 -0.82 -10.77 -11.16
N ARG A 88 -0.36 -12.01 -11.08
CA ARG A 88 0.68 -12.55 -12.00
C ARG A 88 0.30 -12.48 -13.48
N ASP A 89 -0.97 -12.80 -13.76
CA ASP A 89 -1.49 -12.89 -15.13
C ASP A 89 -2.16 -11.59 -15.60
N TYR A 90 -2.24 -10.58 -14.72
CA TYR A 90 -2.80 -9.27 -15.07
C TYR A 90 -1.87 -8.53 -16.03
N LYS A 91 -2.42 -7.97 -17.11
CA LYS A 91 -1.64 -7.24 -18.11
C LYS A 91 -2.11 -5.80 -18.15
N MET A 92 -1.15 -4.88 -18.14
CA MET A 92 -1.40 -3.46 -18.35
C MET A 92 -0.22 -2.80 -19.03
N GLU A 93 -0.43 -1.60 -19.54
CA GLU A 93 0.62 -0.77 -20.12
C GLU A 93 1.70 -0.43 -19.08
N GLU A 94 2.95 -0.57 -19.47
CA GLU A 94 4.09 -0.16 -18.66
C GLU A 94 4.12 1.36 -18.52
N ASP A 95 4.42 1.84 -17.32
CA ASP A 95 4.48 3.26 -17.00
C ASP A 95 5.58 3.49 -15.98
N VAL A 96 6.77 3.85 -16.47
CA VAL A 96 7.97 4.06 -15.64
C VAL A 96 7.74 5.16 -14.60
N GLY A 97 6.96 6.19 -14.94
CA GLY A 97 6.63 7.28 -14.01
C GLY A 97 5.82 6.77 -12.83
N LYS A 98 4.72 6.06 -13.09
CA LYS A 98 3.91 5.45 -12.03
C LYS A 98 4.66 4.37 -11.26
N ALA A 99 5.51 3.59 -11.93
CA ALA A 99 6.37 2.63 -11.26
C ALA A 99 7.27 3.33 -10.24
N PHE A 100 7.95 4.40 -10.64
CA PHE A 100 8.81 5.18 -9.76
C PHE A 100 8.03 5.80 -8.58
N GLU A 101 6.84 6.35 -8.81
CA GLU A 101 5.98 6.89 -7.74
C GLU A 101 5.67 5.84 -6.67
N HIS A 102 5.29 4.63 -7.09
CA HIS A 102 5.02 3.53 -6.17
C HIS A 102 6.29 3.02 -5.47
N TRP A 103 7.43 2.95 -6.17
CA TRP A 103 8.72 2.64 -5.54
C TRP A 103 9.08 3.67 -4.46
N LEU A 104 8.91 4.96 -4.76
CA LEU A 104 9.20 6.04 -3.84
C LEU A 104 8.31 5.95 -2.58
N GLU A 105 7.02 5.66 -2.74
CA GLU A 105 6.11 5.52 -1.60
C GLU A 105 6.45 4.32 -0.72
N ALA A 106 6.82 3.18 -1.31
CA ALA A 106 7.31 2.03 -0.55
C ALA A 106 8.64 2.32 0.16
N ALA A 107 9.55 3.06 -0.47
CA ALA A 107 10.84 3.45 0.12
C ALA A 107 10.68 4.38 1.33
N LYS A 108 9.71 5.31 1.32
CA LYS A 108 9.37 6.15 2.49
C LYS A 108 8.96 5.33 3.71
N GLU A 109 8.35 4.17 3.49
CA GLU A 109 7.99 3.21 4.53
C GLU A 109 9.13 2.22 4.86
N LYS A 110 10.35 2.51 4.38
CA LYS A 110 11.59 1.76 4.61
C LYS A 110 11.57 0.34 4.06
N GLU A 111 10.84 0.12 2.96
CA GLU A 111 10.90 -1.14 2.24
C GLU A 111 12.22 -1.20 1.45
N HIS A 112 13.05 -2.19 1.77
CA HIS A 112 14.44 -2.27 1.29
C HIS A 112 14.54 -2.45 -0.22
N THR A 113 13.66 -3.26 -0.82
CA THR A 113 13.63 -3.48 -2.28
C THR A 113 13.37 -2.16 -2.99
N ALA A 114 12.39 -1.41 -2.51
CA ALA A 114 12.00 -0.12 -3.04
C ALA A 114 13.09 0.93 -2.87
N MET A 115 13.76 0.99 -1.72
CA MET A 115 14.92 1.88 -1.53
C MET A 115 16.04 1.59 -2.54
N HIS A 116 16.33 0.31 -2.79
CA HIS A 116 17.31 -0.09 -3.80
C HIS A 116 16.86 0.31 -5.22
N MET A 117 15.61 0.04 -5.58
CA MET A 117 15.07 0.42 -6.89
C MET A 117 15.12 1.94 -7.08
N VAL A 118 14.71 2.73 -6.09
CA VAL A 118 14.79 4.20 -6.15
C VAL A 118 16.23 4.67 -6.34
N ALA A 119 17.20 4.06 -5.66
CA ALA A 119 18.61 4.38 -5.87
C ALA A 119 19.05 4.09 -7.32
N GLN A 120 18.68 2.93 -7.88
CA GLN A 120 18.95 2.60 -9.28
C GLN A 120 18.30 3.59 -10.26
N PHE A 121 17.09 4.06 -9.97
CA PHE A 121 16.43 5.10 -10.76
C PHE A 121 17.23 6.40 -10.79
N TYR A 122 17.86 6.79 -9.68
CA TYR A 122 18.70 7.99 -9.62
C TYR A 122 20.11 7.78 -10.20
N GLU A 123 20.64 6.56 -10.16
CA GLU A 123 21.94 6.23 -10.76
C GLU A 123 21.87 6.10 -12.30
N GLY A 124 20.72 5.67 -12.83
CA GLY A 124 20.50 5.43 -14.26
C GLY A 124 19.83 6.57 -15.03
N ALA A 125 19.65 7.76 -14.44
CA ALA A 125 19.06 8.96 -15.04
C ALA A 125 20.12 10.03 -15.33
#